data_AF-A0A504YVE8-F1
#
_entry.id   AF-A0A504YVE8-F1
#
_cell.length_a   1.000
_cell.length_b   1.000
_cell.length_c   1.000
_cell.angle_alpha   90.00
_cell.angle_beta   90.00
_cell.angle_gamma   90.00
#
_symmetry.space_group_name_H-M   'P 1'
#
loop_
_entity.id
_entity.type
_entity.pdbx_description
1 polymer ?
#
loop_
_entity_poly.entity_id
_entity_poly.type
_entity_poly.pdbx_seq_one_letter_code
_entity_poly.pdbx_strand_id
1 'polypeptide(L)'
;MLEVYRVPLTRMISGNIFTLALLFKWIFTIASIFIPYLICYRSGGFWIREVTYLEQPHVTFLRHCYCELRGGFGSYTWSTLPSLNADAVQSLRIPYMTVEEVDNDGDGRLDQMNLQLRFRTEMNVDSITLLLFYELKLNEYAKLTIRTPVTIQSSAPPNFSGTRFSQTAAVSLQLSKPLPQGSSNVEYNYTILDSSDISLEKFQAQSVQQEMNKRTG
;
A
#
# COMPACT_ATOMS: atom_id res chain seq x y z
N MET A 1 -24.47 -29.50 96.58
CA MET A 1 -23.64 -30.22 95.59
C MET A 1 -22.40 -29.38 95.39
N LEU A 2 -21.21 -29.90 95.71
CA LEU A 2 -19.95 -29.15 95.77
C LEU A 2 -19.22 -29.29 94.42
N GLU A 3 -19.00 -28.19 93.70
CA GLU A 3 -18.16 -28.18 92.49
C GLU A 3 -16.69 -28.00 92.90
N VAL A 4 -15.84 -28.96 92.50
CA VAL A 4 -14.46 -29.08 93.04
C VAL A 4 -13.40 -28.38 92.18
N TYR A 5 -13.58 -28.19 90.87
CA TYR A 5 -12.60 -27.43 90.06
C TYR A 5 -13.04 -27.21 88.60
N ARG A 6 -12.62 -26.12 87.95
CA ARG A 6 -12.75 -25.90 86.49
C ARG A 6 -11.59 -25.09 85.91
N VAL A 7 -11.00 -25.56 84.81
CA VAL A 7 -9.96 -24.85 84.01
C VAL A 7 -10.28 -24.98 82.52
N PRO A 8 -10.05 -23.94 81.69
CA PRO A 8 -10.28 -24.01 80.25
C PRO A 8 -9.15 -24.73 79.51
N LEU A 9 -9.53 -25.67 78.63
CA LEU A 9 -8.63 -26.39 77.73
C LEU A 9 -8.63 -25.71 76.35
N THR A 10 -7.49 -25.18 75.92
CA THR A 10 -7.32 -24.64 74.56
C THR A 10 -6.85 -25.75 73.61
N ARG A 11 -7.69 -26.13 72.64
CA ARG A 11 -7.38 -27.14 71.62
C ARG A 11 -7.10 -26.44 70.28
N MET A 12 -5.92 -26.63 69.71
CA MET A 12 -5.67 -26.25 68.31
C MET A 12 -6.30 -27.31 67.40
N ILE A 13 -7.29 -26.91 66.61
CA ILE A 13 -7.95 -27.78 65.62
C ILE A 13 -7.27 -27.53 64.28
N SER A 14 -6.51 -28.49 63.78
CA SER A 14 -6.00 -28.49 62.40
C SER A 14 -7.13 -28.92 61.46
N GLY A 15 -7.44 -28.09 60.44
CA GLY A 15 -8.49 -28.37 59.47
C GLY A 15 -8.18 -29.59 58.59
N ASN A 16 -9.18 -30.43 58.34
CA ASN A 16 -9.06 -31.60 57.47
C ASN A 16 -9.09 -31.20 55.98
N ILE A 17 -8.38 -31.94 55.12
CA ILE A 17 -8.17 -31.62 53.69
C ILE A 17 -9.49 -31.60 52.89
N PHE A 18 -10.55 -32.25 53.38
CA PHE A 18 -11.86 -32.31 52.72
C PHE A 18 -12.90 -31.37 53.33
N THR A 19 -12.53 -30.12 53.60
CA THR A 19 -13.46 -29.08 54.08
C THR A 19 -14.05 -28.26 52.94
N LEU A 20 -15.29 -27.76 53.13
CA LEU A 20 -15.98 -26.87 52.18
C LEU A 20 -15.13 -25.63 51.81
N ALA A 21 -14.33 -25.14 52.75
CA ALA A 21 -13.39 -24.03 52.53
C ALA A 21 -12.28 -24.37 51.51
N LEU A 22 -11.77 -25.61 51.51
CA LEU A 22 -10.78 -26.04 50.51
C LEU A 22 -11.42 -26.15 49.12
N LEU A 23 -12.66 -26.66 49.04
CA LEU A 23 -13.43 -26.73 47.80
C LEU A 23 -13.68 -25.32 47.23
N PHE A 24 -14.08 -24.38 48.07
CA PHE A 24 -14.27 -22.98 47.67
C PHE A 24 -12.97 -22.35 47.17
N LYS A 25 -11.85 -22.60 47.88
CA LYS A 25 -10.52 -22.17 47.45
C LYS A 25 -10.16 -22.72 46.06
N TRP A 26 -10.40 -24.00 45.80
CA TRP A 26 -10.14 -24.62 44.49
C TRP A 26 -11.01 -24.03 43.38
N ILE A 27 -12.31 -23.86 43.62
CA ILE A 27 -13.23 -23.23 42.66
C ILE A 27 -12.74 -21.84 42.29
N PHE A 28 -12.40 -21.00 43.28
CA PHE A 28 -11.87 -19.66 43.03
C PHE A 28 -10.53 -19.69 42.31
N THR A 29 -9.66 -20.64 42.65
CA THR A 29 -8.35 -20.78 41.99
C THR A 29 -8.53 -21.16 40.51
N ILE A 30 -9.41 -22.11 40.21
CA ILE A 30 -9.72 -22.53 38.83
C ILE A 30 -10.40 -21.40 38.08
N ALA A 31 -11.40 -20.74 38.69
CA ALA A 31 -12.07 -19.59 38.09
C ALA A 31 -11.10 -18.45 37.79
N SER A 32 -10.13 -18.19 38.69
CA SER A 32 -9.11 -17.17 38.50
C SER A 32 -8.15 -17.46 37.33
N ILE A 33 -8.01 -18.72 36.91
CA ILE A 33 -7.19 -19.09 35.73
C ILE A 33 -8.08 -19.13 34.49
N PHE A 34 -9.26 -19.72 34.62
CA PHE A 34 -10.15 -19.99 33.50
C PHE A 34 -10.83 -18.73 32.97
N ILE A 35 -11.19 -17.78 33.83
CA ILE A 35 -11.85 -16.52 33.44
C ILE A 35 -10.91 -15.65 32.57
N PRO A 36 -9.67 -15.34 32.99
CA PRO A 36 -8.74 -14.59 32.12
C PRO A 36 -8.42 -15.32 30.82
N TYR A 37 -8.26 -16.65 30.86
CA TYR A 37 -8.05 -17.45 29.65
C TYR A 37 -9.24 -17.33 28.68
N LEU A 38 -10.48 -17.45 29.21
CA LEU A 38 -11.70 -17.27 28.44
C LEU A 38 -11.78 -15.86 27.83
N ILE A 39 -11.31 -14.81 28.54
CA ILE A 39 -11.26 -13.42 28.07
C ILE A 39 -10.23 -13.26 26.96
N CYS A 40 -8.98 -13.74 27.13
CA CYS A 40 -7.94 -13.65 26.12
C CYS A 40 -8.27 -14.45 24.85
N TYR A 41 -8.96 -15.57 25.01
CA TYR A 41 -9.52 -16.34 23.89
C TYR A 41 -10.65 -15.59 23.19
N ARG A 42 -11.59 -15.03 23.96
CA ARG A 42 -12.72 -14.24 23.45
C ARG A 42 -12.29 -12.91 22.81
N SER A 43 -11.18 -12.30 23.21
CA SER A 43 -10.65 -11.05 22.64
C SER A 43 -9.90 -11.25 21.32
N GLY A 44 -9.92 -12.46 20.76
CA GLY A 44 -9.14 -12.81 19.57
C GLY A 44 -7.64 -12.78 19.81
N GLY A 45 -7.15 -12.58 21.04
CA GLY A 45 -5.71 -12.47 21.33
C GLY A 45 -4.94 -13.78 21.09
N PHE A 46 -5.66 -14.89 20.92
CA PHE A 46 -5.09 -16.21 20.67
C PHE A 46 -5.22 -16.59 19.19
N TRP A 47 -4.09 -16.91 18.55
CA TRP A 47 -4.01 -17.51 17.22
C TRP A 47 -4.53 -16.67 16.03
N ILE A 48 -4.54 -15.33 16.10
CA ILE A 48 -4.74 -14.49 14.91
C ILE A 48 -3.63 -14.76 13.90
N ARG A 49 -4.03 -15.14 12.68
CA ARG A 49 -3.12 -15.35 11.55
C ARG A 49 -3.09 -14.16 10.61
N GLU A 50 -4.25 -13.55 10.36
CA GLU A 50 -4.42 -12.44 9.42
C GLU A 50 -5.51 -11.52 9.94
N VAL A 51 -5.40 -10.24 9.60
CA VAL A 51 -6.40 -9.21 9.91
C VAL A 51 -6.49 -8.28 8.71
N THR A 52 -7.70 -7.82 8.40
CA THR A 52 -7.98 -6.87 7.32
C THR A 52 -8.16 -5.48 7.90
N TYR A 53 -7.51 -4.49 7.29
CA TYR A 53 -7.57 -3.10 7.69
C TYR A 53 -7.78 -2.23 6.45
N LEU A 54 -8.47 -1.11 6.62
CA LEU A 54 -8.57 -0.08 5.60
C LEU A 54 -7.65 1.06 6.00
N GLU A 55 -6.74 1.42 5.11
CA GLU A 55 -5.81 2.53 5.27
C GLU A 55 -5.85 3.35 3.98
N GLN A 56 -5.86 4.68 4.11
CA GLN A 56 -5.64 5.56 2.97
C GLN A 56 -4.13 5.62 2.72
N PRO A 57 -3.63 5.22 1.53
CA PRO A 57 -2.22 5.35 1.23
C PRO A 57 -1.82 6.81 1.04
N HIS A 58 -0.58 7.14 1.39
CA HIS A 58 0.02 8.40 0.95
C HIS A 58 0.59 8.20 -0.46
N VAL A 59 -0.04 8.85 -1.44
CA VAL A 59 0.34 8.75 -2.86
C VAL A 59 1.02 10.04 -3.27
N THR A 60 2.24 9.93 -3.80
CA THR A 60 3.04 11.08 -4.24
C THR A 60 3.43 10.90 -5.70
N PHE A 61 3.12 11.88 -6.54
CA PHE A 61 3.63 11.90 -7.90
C PHE A 61 5.11 12.32 -7.88
N LEU A 62 6.00 11.46 -8.38
CA LEU A 62 7.45 11.72 -8.35
C LEU A 62 7.88 12.79 -9.36
N ARG A 63 6.95 13.34 -10.14
CA ARG A 63 7.22 14.30 -11.22
C ARG A 63 8.16 13.76 -12.29
N HIS A 64 8.26 12.44 -12.36
CA HIS A 64 8.85 11.75 -13.50
C HIS A 64 7.74 11.28 -14.41
N CYS A 65 7.88 11.56 -15.71
CA CYS A 65 6.99 11.03 -16.72
C CYS A 65 7.72 10.72 -18.02
N TYR A 66 7.18 9.78 -18.78
CA TYR A 66 7.54 9.51 -20.17
C TYR A 66 6.27 9.54 -21.00
N CYS A 67 6.30 10.21 -22.13
CA CYS A 67 5.19 10.34 -23.05
C CYS A 67 5.65 9.97 -24.46
N GLU A 68 4.83 9.19 -25.14
CA GLU A 68 4.99 8.83 -26.53
C GLU A 68 3.66 9.06 -27.25
N LEU A 69 3.69 9.88 -28.29
CA LEU A 69 2.60 10.13 -29.21
C LEU A 69 2.95 9.45 -30.53
N ARG A 70 2.08 8.61 -31.06
CA ARG A 70 2.24 8.03 -32.40
C ARG A 70 1.14 8.49 -33.32
N GLY A 71 1.46 8.62 -34.59
CA GLY A 71 0.50 8.94 -35.64
C GLY A 71 1.01 8.53 -37.01
N GLY A 72 0.24 8.85 -38.05
CA GLY A 72 0.44 8.28 -39.38
C GLY A 72 1.83 8.44 -40.03
N PHE A 73 2.60 9.46 -39.68
CA PHE A 73 3.92 9.73 -40.29
C PHE A 73 5.10 9.64 -39.32
N GLY A 74 4.89 9.26 -38.06
CA GLY A 74 5.99 9.14 -37.10
C GLY A 74 5.54 9.04 -35.64
N SER A 75 6.52 9.17 -34.74
CA SER A 75 6.29 9.24 -33.30
C SER A 75 7.00 10.45 -32.71
N TYR A 76 6.38 11.04 -31.69
CA TYR A 76 6.99 12.02 -30.82
C TYR A 76 7.16 11.45 -29.43
N THR A 77 8.34 11.66 -28.86
CA THR A 77 8.69 11.16 -27.53
C THR A 77 9.16 12.31 -26.66
N TRP A 78 8.93 12.21 -25.36
CA TRP A 78 9.50 13.11 -24.38
C TRP A 78 9.44 12.52 -22.98
N SER A 79 10.49 12.75 -22.20
CA SER A 79 10.52 12.43 -20.79
C SER A 79 11.03 13.61 -19.96
N THR A 80 10.69 13.64 -18.69
CA THR A 80 11.36 14.48 -17.69
C THR A 80 12.78 14.01 -17.40
N LEU A 81 13.13 12.77 -17.76
CA LEU A 81 14.45 12.18 -17.55
C LEU A 81 15.36 12.53 -18.75
N PRO A 82 16.46 13.28 -18.54
CA PRO A 82 17.32 13.72 -19.65
C PRO A 82 17.99 12.58 -20.41
N SER A 83 18.32 11.48 -19.74
CA SER A 83 18.93 10.29 -20.35
C SER A 83 18.06 9.70 -21.46
N LEU A 84 16.75 9.56 -21.21
CA LEU A 84 15.80 9.05 -22.21
C LEU A 84 15.64 10.00 -23.41
N ASN A 85 15.70 11.31 -23.17
CA ASN A 85 15.62 12.29 -24.25
C ASN A 85 16.86 12.26 -25.15
N ALA A 86 18.02 11.89 -24.60
CA ALA A 86 19.26 11.74 -25.37
C ALA A 86 19.21 10.53 -26.31
N ASP A 87 18.50 9.46 -25.94
CA ASP A 87 18.30 8.30 -26.81
C ASP A 87 17.29 8.58 -27.95
N ALA A 88 16.35 9.50 -27.72
CA ALA A 88 15.21 9.74 -28.61
C ALA A 88 15.27 11.06 -29.40
N VAL A 89 16.48 11.58 -29.67
CA VAL A 89 16.71 12.92 -30.26
C VAL A 89 15.88 13.20 -31.53
N GLN A 90 15.71 12.21 -32.40
CA GLN A 90 14.98 12.40 -33.67
C GLN A 90 13.47 12.59 -33.47
N SER A 91 12.88 11.89 -32.50
CA SER A 91 11.45 11.97 -32.16
C SER A 91 11.17 12.92 -31.00
N LEU A 92 12.20 13.54 -30.40
CA LEU A 92 12.06 14.39 -29.22
C LEU A 92 11.19 15.62 -29.53
N ARG A 93 10.12 15.81 -28.74
CA ARG A 93 9.29 17.02 -28.77
C ARG A 93 8.95 17.46 -27.35
N ILE A 94 9.49 18.59 -26.93
CA ILE A 94 9.30 19.11 -25.57
C ILE A 94 7.90 19.74 -25.46
N PRO A 95 7.03 19.27 -24.55
CA PRO A 95 5.74 19.87 -24.28
C PRO A 95 5.83 21.01 -23.28
N TYR A 96 4.78 21.83 -23.24
CA TYR A 96 4.44 22.59 -22.04
C TYR A 96 3.73 21.66 -21.05
N MET A 97 4.29 21.54 -19.84
CA MET A 97 3.78 20.68 -18.78
C MET A 97 3.22 21.52 -17.63
N THR A 98 2.05 21.17 -17.13
CA THR A 98 1.48 21.72 -15.89
C THR A 98 1.00 20.57 -15.03
N VAL A 99 1.35 20.63 -13.75
CA VAL A 99 0.95 19.66 -12.72
C VAL A 99 0.30 20.43 -11.61
N GLU A 100 -0.91 20.02 -11.25
CA GLU A 100 -1.64 20.54 -10.10
C GLU A 100 -2.06 19.34 -9.25
N GLU A 101 -1.74 19.39 -7.97
CA GLU A 101 -2.08 18.38 -6.97
C GLU A 101 -3.05 19.04 -5.98
N VAL A 102 -4.19 18.41 -5.74
CA VAL A 102 -5.29 18.96 -4.94
C VAL A 102 -5.56 18.05 -3.76
N ASP A 103 -5.59 18.66 -2.58
CA ASP A 103 -6.08 18.10 -1.32
C ASP A 103 -7.46 18.74 -1.08
N ASN A 104 -8.53 17.96 -1.21
CA ASN A 104 -9.90 18.49 -1.19
C ASN A 104 -10.46 18.61 0.23
N ASP A 105 -10.01 17.77 1.16
CA ASP A 105 -10.52 17.74 2.54
C ASP A 105 -9.56 18.37 3.56
N GLY A 106 -8.34 18.72 3.14
CA GLY A 106 -7.35 19.42 3.93
C GLY A 106 -6.66 18.53 4.96
N ASP A 107 -6.67 17.21 4.79
CA ASP A 107 -6.05 16.25 5.71
C ASP A 107 -4.52 16.12 5.51
N GLY A 108 -3.97 16.80 4.50
CA GLY A 108 -2.55 16.77 4.14
C GLY A 108 -2.17 15.63 3.19
N ARG A 109 -3.15 14.89 2.66
CA ARG A 109 -2.98 13.86 1.64
C ARG A 109 -3.55 14.38 0.31
N LEU A 110 -2.90 14.01 -0.77
CA LEU A 110 -3.33 14.43 -2.10
C LEU A 110 -4.43 13.50 -2.61
N ASP A 111 -5.57 14.08 -3.00
CA ASP A 111 -6.72 13.34 -3.52
C ASP A 111 -6.72 13.25 -5.04
N GLN A 112 -6.31 14.34 -5.69
CA GLN A 112 -6.39 14.47 -7.14
C GLN A 112 -5.10 15.05 -7.72
N MET A 113 -4.71 14.53 -8.88
CA MET A 113 -3.63 15.07 -9.69
C MET A 113 -4.16 15.43 -11.09
N ASN A 114 -4.04 16.70 -11.44
CA ASN A 114 -4.32 17.23 -12.78
C ASN A 114 -3.01 17.42 -13.54
N LEU A 115 -2.78 16.59 -14.55
CA LEU A 115 -1.65 16.71 -15.45
C LEU A 115 -2.11 17.24 -16.82
N GLN A 116 -1.49 18.31 -17.29
CA GLN A 116 -1.67 18.82 -18.64
C GLN A 116 -0.35 18.81 -19.40
N LEU A 117 -0.34 18.17 -20.57
CA LEU A 117 0.77 18.18 -21.52
C LEU A 117 0.31 18.78 -22.84
N ARG A 118 1.00 19.81 -23.32
CA ARG A 118 0.70 20.46 -24.60
C ARG A 118 1.91 20.37 -25.52
N PHE A 119 1.76 19.59 -26.58
CA PHE A 119 2.79 19.41 -27.60
C PHE A 119 2.50 20.29 -28.81
N ARG A 120 3.54 20.89 -29.38
CA ARG A 120 3.44 21.47 -30.73
C ARG A 120 3.62 20.33 -31.74
N THR A 121 2.55 20.03 -32.48
CA THR A 121 2.53 18.94 -33.45
C THR A 121 1.99 19.42 -34.79
N GLU A 122 2.56 18.91 -35.87
CA GLU A 122 2.03 19.04 -37.24
C GLU A 122 1.35 17.74 -37.69
N MET A 123 1.50 16.68 -36.91
CA MET A 123 0.89 15.38 -37.13
C MET A 123 -0.36 15.19 -36.26
N ASN A 124 -1.29 14.48 -36.86
CA ASN A 124 -2.45 13.90 -36.22
C ASN A 124 -2.01 12.72 -35.35
N VAL A 125 -2.51 12.65 -34.11
CA VAL A 125 -2.12 11.61 -33.13
C VAL A 125 -3.16 10.50 -33.13
N ASP A 126 -2.68 9.27 -33.31
CA ASP A 126 -3.48 8.04 -33.36
C ASP A 126 -3.37 7.26 -32.05
N SER A 127 -2.20 7.28 -31.39
CA SER A 127 -2.04 6.65 -30.08
C SER A 127 -1.18 7.45 -29.12
N ILE A 128 -1.49 7.29 -27.85
CA ILE A 128 -0.85 7.98 -26.74
C ILE A 128 -0.46 6.93 -25.71
N THR A 129 0.81 6.93 -25.35
CA THR A 129 1.34 6.19 -24.21
C THR A 129 1.92 7.20 -23.23
N LEU A 130 1.46 7.16 -22.00
CA LEU A 130 1.95 8.00 -20.91
C LEU A 130 2.30 7.12 -19.72
N LEU A 131 3.54 7.23 -19.25
CA LEU A 131 4.04 6.61 -18.04
C LEU A 131 4.22 7.69 -16.98
N LEU A 132 3.56 7.52 -15.85
CA LEU A 132 3.64 8.42 -14.70
C LEU A 132 4.21 7.67 -13.51
N PHE A 133 5.25 8.20 -12.88
CA PHE A 133 5.89 7.52 -11.76
C PHE A 133 5.36 8.01 -10.43
N TYR A 134 4.89 7.07 -9.61
CA TYR A 134 4.32 7.34 -8.29
C TYR A 134 5.10 6.61 -7.21
N GLU A 135 5.11 7.21 -6.03
CA GLU A 135 5.49 6.58 -4.77
C GLU A 135 4.24 6.43 -3.91
N LEU A 136 4.01 5.22 -3.41
CA LEU A 136 2.91 4.89 -2.52
C LEU A 136 3.46 4.44 -1.18
N LYS A 137 2.98 5.03 -0.09
CA LYS A 137 3.37 4.70 1.29
C LYS A 137 2.17 4.30 2.13
N LEU A 138 2.29 3.17 2.82
CA LEU A 138 1.44 2.75 3.94
C LEU A 138 2.27 2.83 5.21
N ASN A 139 1.70 3.38 6.29
CA ASN A 139 2.38 3.65 7.54
C ASN A 139 1.58 3.23 8.80
N GLU A 140 0.28 2.94 8.70
CA GLU A 140 -0.55 2.69 9.90
C GLU A 140 -0.34 1.28 10.47
N TYR A 141 -0.67 0.24 9.71
CA TYR A 141 -0.61 -1.15 10.19
C TYR A 141 0.55 -1.95 9.57
N ALA A 142 0.87 -1.65 8.31
CA ALA A 142 1.99 -2.19 7.59
C ALA A 142 2.84 -1.05 7.05
N LYS A 143 4.15 -1.13 7.26
CA LYS A 143 5.09 -0.16 6.69
C LYS A 143 5.48 -0.65 5.31
N LEU A 144 4.90 -0.07 4.27
CA LEU A 144 5.14 -0.45 2.89
C LEU A 144 5.45 0.80 2.07
N THR A 145 6.53 0.74 1.29
CA THR A 145 6.83 1.75 0.27
C THR A 145 6.93 1.08 -1.08
N ILE A 146 6.08 1.50 -2.02
CA ILE A 146 6.08 1.02 -3.40
C ILE A 146 6.45 2.18 -4.31
N ARG A 147 7.39 1.94 -5.23
CA ARG A 147 7.63 2.85 -6.35
C ARG A 147 7.20 2.16 -7.64
N THR A 148 6.25 2.76 -8.34
CA THR A 148 5.64 2.12 -9.52
C THR A 148 5.30 3.14 -10.59
N PRO A 149 5.53 2.81 -11.88
CA PRO A 149 4.87 3.55 -12.94
C PRO A 149 3.38 3.18 -13.00
N VAL A 150 2.59 4.15 -13.46
CA VAL A 150 1.22 4.00 -13.92
C VAL A 150 1.24 4.25 -15.41
N THR A 151 0.73 3.26 -16.16
CA THR A 151 0.71 3.29 -17.62
C THR A 151 -0.69 3.66 -18.11
N ILE A 152 -0.78 4.75 -18.85
CA ILE A 152 -1.99 5.21 -19.52
C ILE A 152 -1.76 5.04 -21.02
N GLN A 153 -2.54 4.16 -21.63
CA GLN A 153 -2.50 3.90 -23.07
C GLN A 153 -3.88 4.13 -23.66
N SER A 154 -3.91 4.89 -24.75
CA SER A 154 -5.11 5.08 -25.54
C SER A 154 -4.75 5.03 -27.01
N SER A 155 -5.49 4.25 -27.77
CA SER A 155 -5.41 4.21 -29.23
C SER A 155 -6.76 4.61 -29.81
N ALA A 156 -6.71 5.48 -30.80
CA ALA A 156 -7.87 5.82 -31.61
C ALA A 156 -8.12 4.69 -32.65
N PRO A 157 -9.38 4.50 -33.07
CA PRO A 157 -9.70 3.60 -34.18
C PRO A 157 -8.99 4.02 -35.49
N PRO A 158 -8.83 3.09 -36.46
CA PRO A 158 -8.26 3.41 -37.76
C PRO A 158 -9.01 4.57 -38.43
N ASN A 159 -8.28 5.54 -38.97
CA ASN A 159 -8.79 6.79 -39.59
C ASN A 159 -9.36 7.84 -38.62
N PHE A 160 -9.18 7.66 -37.32
CA PHE A 160 -9.50 8.68 -36.33
C PHE A 160 -8.22 9.20 -35.69
N SER A 161 -8.00 10.51 -35.78
CA SER A 161 -6.87 11.15 -35.14
C SER A 161 -7.32 12.43 -34.46
N GLY A 162 -6.72 12.72 -33.31
CA GLY A 162 -7.10 13.85 -32.47
C GLY A 162 -5.95 14.81 -32.20
N THR A 163 -6.32 16.04 -31.85
CA THR A 163 -5.39 17.07 -31.33
C THR A 163 -5.53 17.29 -29.83
N ARG A 164 -6.57 16.70 -29.21
CA ARG A 164 -6.84 16.79 -27.77
C ARG A 164 -7.24 15.42 -27.23
N PHE A 165 -6.61 15.05 -26.12
CA PHE A 165 -6.93 13.87 -25.33
C PHE A 165 -7.17 14.29 -23.89
N SER A 166 -8.19 13.69 -23.27
CA SER A 166 -8.54 13.93 -21.87
C SER A 166 -9.05 12.64 -21.28
N GLN A 167 -8.48 12.22 -20.17
CA GLN A 167 -8.89 11.01 -19.46
C GLN A 167 -8.90 11.28 -17.96
N THR A 168 -9.89 10.72 -17.29
CA THR A 168 -9.99 10.69 -15.83
C THR A 168 -10.02 9.22 -15.42
N ALA A 169 -9.16 8.85 -14.49
CA ALA A 169 -9.00 7.48 -14.04
C ALA A 169 -8.84 7.45 -12.51
N ALA A 170 -9.37 6.40 -11.88
CA ALA A 170 -9.14 6.12 -10.48
C ALA A 170 -7.92 5.21 -10.33
N VAL A 171 -7.07 5.49 -9.35
CA VAL A 171 -5.94 4.63 -8.99
C VAL A 171 -6.33 3.85 -7.74
N SER A 172 -6.21 2.52 -7.79
CA SER A 172 -6.47 1.64 -6.65
C SER A 172 -5.28 0.71 -6.41
N LEU A 173 -4.98 0.48 -5.13
CA LEU A 173 -3.98 -0.50 -4.70
C LEU A 173 -4.70 -1.80 -4.33
N GLN A 174 -4.30 -2.90 -4.96
CA GLN A 174 -4.79 -4.23 -4.65
C GLN A 174 -3.62 -5.11 -4.21
N LEU A 175 -3.71 -5.66 -2.99
CA LEU A 175 -2.69 -6.53 -2.42
C LEU A 175 -3.01 -7.99 -2.77
N SER A 176 -2.10 -8.68 -3.46
CA SER A 176 -2.25 -10.12 -3.77
C SER A 176 -1.94 -11.03 -2.57
N LYS A 177 -1.16 -10.53 -1.60
CA LYS A 177 -0.75 -11.27 -0.40
C LYS A 177 -0.90 -10.35 0.84
N PRO A 178 -1.30 -10.90 2.00
CA PRO A 178 -1.31 -10.13 3.24
C PRO A 178 0.07 -9.59 3.58
N LEU A 179 0.12 -8.36 4.08
CA LEU A 179 1.37 -7.75 4.51
C LEU A 179 1.69 -8.16 5.95
N PRO A 180 2.95 -8.49 6.27
CA PRO A 180 3.37 -8.75 7.65
C PRO A 180 3.22 -7.49 8.51
N GLN A 181 2.49 -7.61 9.62
CA GLN A 181 2.23 -6.50 10.53
C GLN A 181 3.54 -5.96 11.13
N GLY A 182 3.69 -4.63 11.14
CA GLY A 182 4.77 -3.93 11.85
C GLY A 182 6.17 -4.02 11.24
N SER A 183 6.43 -4.93 10.29
CA SER A 183 7.70 -4.98 9.57
C SER A 183 7.72 -4.00 8.40
N SER A 184 8.86 -3.34 8.17
CA SER A 184 9.06 -2.49 7.00
C SER A 184 9.31 -3.38 5.79
N ASN A 185 8.31 -3.51 4.92
CA ASN A 185 8.49 -4.21 3.66
C ASN A 185 9.09 -3.25 2.61
N VAL A 186 10.33 -3.53 2.23
CA VAL A 186 11.09 -2.80 1.20
C VAL A 186 11.23 -3.59 -0.10
N GLU A 187 10.61 -4.76 -0.20
CA GLU A 187 10.67 -5.63 -1.39
C GLU A 187 10.25 -4.88 -2.66
N TYR A 188 9.27 -3.98 -2.54
CA TYR A 188 8.74 -3.18 -3.64
C TYR A 188 9.28 -1.75 -3.67
N ASN A 189 10.27 -1.44 -2.83
CA ASN A 189 10.91 -0.12 -2.74
C ASN A 189 12.09 0.00 -3.72
N TYR A 190 11.88 -0.42 -4.96
CA TYR A 190 12.80 -0.14 -6.05
C TYR A 190 12.01 0.45 -7.22
N THR A 191 12.60 1.45 -7.83
CA THR A 191 12.04 2.08 -9.02
C THR A 191 12.47 1.29 -10.25
N ILE A 192 11.64 1.26 -11.29
CA ILE A 192 12.07 0.79 -12.62
C ILE A 192 13.12 1.76 -13.20
N LEU A 193 13.21 2.97 -12.64
CA LEU A 193 14.14 4.05 -13.00
C LEU A 193 15.56 3.91 -12.44
N ASP A 194 16.09 2.71 -12.18
CA ASP A 194 17.40 2.64 -11.53
C ASP A 194 18.48 3.28 -12.41
N SER A 195 19.15 4.28 -11.83
CA SER A 195 19.81 5.38 -12.55
C SER A 195 21.00 4.97 -13.42
N SER A 196 21.51 3.76 -13.23
CA SER A 196 22.65 3.23 -13.96
C SER A 196 22.32 2.70 -15.36
N ASP A 197 21.08 2.25 -15.62
CA ASP A 197 20.68 1.61 -16.89
C ASP A 197 19.29 2.09 -17.37
N ILE A 198 19.15 3.41 -17.53
CA ILE A 198 17.94 4.02 -18.10
C ILE A 198 18.08 4.02 -19.63
N SER A 199 17.32 3.15 -20.32
CA SER A 199 17.28 3.08 -21.79
C SER A 199 15.84 3.10 -22.31
N LEU A 200 15.64 3.65 -23.52
CA LEU A 200 14.30 3.77 -24.13
C LEU A 200 13.54 2.42 -24.22
N GLU A 201 14.24 1.32 -24.47
CA GLU A 201 13.65 -0.02 -24.58
C GLU A 201 12.94 -0.49 -23.31
N LYS A 202 13.49 -0.16 -22.13
CA LYS A 202 12.87 -0.50 -20.84
C LYS A 202 11.59 0.29 -20.56
N PHE A 203 11.45 1.46 -21.19
CA PHE A 203 10.31 2.36 -21.02
C PHE A 203 9.23 2.17 -22.07
N GLN A 204 9.40 1.20 -22.96
CA GLN A 204 8.30 0.78 -23.80
C GLN A 204 7.20 0.18 -22.92
N ALA A 205 5.97 0.56 -23.24
CA ALA A 205 4.73 0.06 -22.65
C ALA A 205 4.75 -1.46 -22.32
N GLN A 206 5.23 -2.27 -23.27
CA GLN A 206 5.26 -3.72 -23.15
C GLN A 206 6.30 -4.19 -22.12
N SER A 207 7.50 -3.62 -22.14
CA SER A 207 8.58 -3.90 -21.18
C SER A 207 8.17 -3.55 -19.76
N VAL A 208 7.55 -2.38 -19.57
CA VAL A 208 7.02 -1.96 -18.28
C VAL A 208 5.93 -2.92 -17.80
N GLN A 209 5.00 -3.32 -18.68
CA GLN A 209 3.95 -4.26 -18.33
C GLN A 209 4.51 -5.63 -17.93
N GLN A 210 5.54 -6.13 -18.63
CA GLN A 210 6.21 -7.38 -18.27
C GLN A 210 6.85 -7.29 -16.88
N GLU A 211 7.51 -6.17 -16.57
CA GLU A 211 8.11 -5.96 -15.26
C GLU A 211 7.05 -5.86 -14.16
N MET A 212 5.91 -5.22 -14.44
CA MET A 212 4.76 -5.18 -13.53
C MET A 212 4.16 -6.58 -13.30
N ASN A 213 4.07 -7.41 -14.34
CA ASN A 213 3.56 -8.78 -14.21
C ASN A 213 4.47 -9.65 -13.33
N LYS A 214 5.80 -9.44 -13.34
CA LYS A 214 6.72 -10.12 -12.42
C LYS A 214 6.45 -9.77 -10.96
N ARG A 215 5.94 -8.57 -10.66
CA ARG A 215 5.60 -8.15 -9.30
C ARG A 215 4.30 -8.79 -8.77
N THR A 216 3.46 -9.29 -9.68
CA THR A 216 2.16 -9.90 -9.34
C THR A 216 2.16 -11.43 -9.23
N GLY A 217 3.19 -12.11 -9.76
CA GLY A 217 3.33 -13.59 -9.70
C GLY A 217 3.99 -14.05 -8.39
#